data_AF-A0A4Y2IUI3-F1
#
_entry.id   AF-A0A4Y2IUI3-F1
#
_cell.length_a   1.000
_cell.length_b   1.000
_cell.length_c   1.000
_cell.angle_alpha   90.00
_cell.angle_beta   90.00
_cell.angle_gamma   90.00
#
_symmetry.space_group_name_H-M   'P 1'
#
loop_
_entity.id
_entity.type
_entity.pdbx_description
1 polymer ?
#
loop_
_entity_poly.entity_id
_entity_poly.type
_entity_poly.pdbx_seq_one_letter_code
_entity_poly.pdbx_strand_id
1 'polypeptide(L)'
;MKNQIQSHVESKVGEIKDHVNSCIERIEDVQSVKREIGEVKGEVERKIEEMEDKVQGKIEEVEEKVQVKIGDLEKRLSELEDRPLNFPANPELTYSRPTVKSLTFDGQTSWIVFKTQFDVVSSANGWNNRVKAS
;
A
#
# COMPACT_ATOMS: atom_id res chain seq x y z
N MET A 1 -32.71 0.18 75.55
CA MET A 1 -33.18 0.00 74.15
C MET A 1 -32.93 1.24 73.29
N LYS A 2 -33.43 2.44 73.63
CA LYS A 2 -33.25 3.66 72.80
C LYS A 2 -31.79 3.96 72.38
N ASN A 3 -30.84 3.93 73.32
CA ASN A 3 -29.43 4.25 73.03
C ASN A 3 -28.74 3.24 72.08
N GLN A 4 -29.16 1.97 72.13
CA GLN A 4 -28.60 0.91 71.27
C GLN A 4 -29.10 1.03 69.83
N ILE A 5 -30.35 1.47 69.64
CA ILE A 5 -30.91 1.76 68.32
C ILE A 5 -30.18 2.99 67.73
N GLN A 6 -29.97 4.02 68.53
CA GLN A 6 -29.25 5.22 68.10
C GLN A 6 -27.83 4.90 67.64
N SER A 7 -27.04 4.18 68.45
CA SER A 7 -25.65 3.82 68.09
C SER A 7 -25.58 2.95 66.84
N HIS A 8 -26.55 2.05 66.63
CA HIS A 8 -26.61 1.21 65.43
C HIS A 8 -26.89 2.05 64.18
N VAL A 9 -27.83 2.99 64.26
CA VAL A 9 -28.15 3.91 63.16
C VAL A 9 -26.93 4.79 62.85
N GLU A 10 -26.27 5.35 63.86
CA GLU A 10 -25.05 6.17 63.67
C GLU A 10 -23.93 5.38 63.00
N SER A 11 -23.69 4.12 63.43
CA SER A 11 -22.71 3.23 62.80
C SER A 11 -23.04 2.95 61.33
N LYS A 12 -24.31 2.65 61.02
CA LYS A 12 -24.74 2.36 59.64
C LYS A 12 -24.66 3.58 58.75
N VAL A 13 -24.99 4.76 59.27
CA VAL A 13 -24.82 6.03 58.54
C VAL A 13 -23.34 6.30 58.25
N GLY A 14 -22.44 6.00 59.19
CA GLY A 14 -20.99 6.07 58.98
C GLY A 14 -20.52 5.16 57.85
N GLU A 15 -20.86 3.87 57.89
CA GLU A 15 -20.52 2.91 56.83
C GLU A 15 -21.05 3.33 55.45
N ILE A 16 -22.30 3.82 55.39
CA ILE A 16 -22.90 4.32 54.15
C ILE A 16 -22.12 5.52 53.62
N LYS A 17 -21.74 6.46 54.50
CA LYS A 17 -20.97 7.64 54.12
C LYS A 17 -19.62 7.27 53.51
N ASP A 18 -18.90 6.33 54.12
CA ASP A 18 -17.61 5.89 53.61
C ASP A 18 -17.74 5.19 52.26
N HIS A 19 -18.78 4.36 52.09
CA HIS A 19 -19.05 3.73 50.80
C HIS A 19 -19.42 4.73 49.71
N VAL A 20 -20.23 5.75 50.04
CA VAL A 20 -20.59 6.82 49.10
C VAL A 20 -19.35 7.61 48.67
N ASN A 21 -18.46 7.96 49.60
CA ASN A 21 -17.21 8.65 49.27
C ASN A 21 -16.32 7.79 48.35
N SER A 22 -16.17 6.50 48.64
CA SER A 22 -15.42 5.59 47.78
C SER A 22 -16.05 5.47 46.37
N CYS A 23 -17.38 5.47 46.27
CA CYS A 23 -18.07 5.49 44.98
C CYS A 23 -17.84 6.80 44.21
N ILE A 24 -17.79 7.95 44.89
CA ILE A 24 -17.52 9.25 44.26
C ILE A 24 -16.12 9.27 43.65
N GLU A 25 -15.09 8.85 44.40
CA GLU A 25 -13.71 8.77 43.90
C GLU A 25 -13.62 7.91 42.64
N ARG A 26 -14.26 6.73 42.65
CA ARG A 26 -14.30 5.84 41.48
C ARG A 26 -15.01 6.47 40.27
N ILE A 27 -16.01 7.31 40.50
CA ILE A 27 -16.71 8.02 39.41
C ILE A 27 -15.78 9.07 38.80
N GLU A 28 -14.98 9.76 39.60
CA GLU A 28 -13.99 10.74 39.12
C GLU A 28 -12.93 10.07 38.23
N ASP A 29 -12.42 8.90 38.64
CA ASP A 29 -11.49 8.09 37.83
C ASP A 29 -12.08 7.74 36.46
N VAL A 30 -13.33 7.27 36.44
CA VAL A 30 -14.02 6.90 35.19
C VAL A 30 -14.21 8.11 34.28
N GLN A 31 -14.49 9.29 34.84
CA GLN A 31 -14.59 10.53 34.05
C GLN A 31 -13.24 10.94 33.47
N SER A 32 -12.14 10.78 34.21
CA SER A 32 -10.79 11.07 33.68
C SER A 32 -10.46 10.14 32.51
N VAL A 33 -10.68 8.84 32.67
CA VAL A 33 -10.48 7.84 31.61
C VAL A 33 -11.33 8.17 30.38
N LYS A 34 -12.58 8.58 30.57
CA LYS A 34 -13.46 8.98 29.45
C LYS A 34 -12.89 10.17 28.66
N ARG A 35 -12.27 11.15 29.34
CA ARG A 35 -11.60 12.29 28.69
C ARG A 35 -10.37 11.83 27.91
N GLU A 36 -9.51 11.02 28.53
CA GLU A 36 -8.30 10.48 27.88
C GLU A 36 -8.63 9.68 26.62
N ILE A 37 -9.68 8.85 26.66
CA ILE A 37 -10.18 8.13 25.48
C ILE A 37 -10.57 9.10 24.37
N GLY A 38 -11.20 10.24 24.70
CA GLY A 38 -11.56 11.28 23.73
C GLY A 38 -10.33 11.93 23.08
N GLU A 39 -9.30 12.23 23.87
CA GLU A 39 -8.03 12.78 23.37
C GLU A 39 -7.30 11.78 22.46
N VAL A 40 -7.18 10.53 22.89
CA VAL A 40 -6.59 9.44 22.08
C VAL A 40 -7.35 9.26 20.78
N LYS A 41 -8.69 9.27 20.81
CA LYS A 41 -9.51 9.18 19.61
C LYS A 41 -9.18 10.32 18.63
N GLY A 42 -9.13 11.56 19.12
CA GLY A 42 -8.80 12.71 18.27
C GLY A 42 -7.35 12.70 17.75
N GLU A 43 -6.40 12.14 18.49
CA GLU A 43 -5.04 11.93 18.00
C GLU A 43 -4.96 10.87 16.90
N VAL A 44 -5.69 9.76 17.07
CA VAL A 44 -5.77 8.70 16.06
C VAL A 44 -6.39 9.23 14.76
N GLU A 45 -7.50 9.98 14.85
CA GLU A 45 -8.15 10.60 13.68
C GLU A 45 -7.18 11.52 12.91
N ARG A 46 -6.46 12.41 13.62
CA ARG A 46 -5.46 13.29 12.99
C ARG A 46 -4.30 12.54 12.33
N LYS A 47 -3.81 11.46 12.95
CA LYS A 47 -2.74 10.62 12.36
C LYS A 47 -3.20 9.91 11.10
N ILE A 48 -4.46 9.49 11.04
CA ILE A 48 -5.04 8.87 9.84
C ILE A 48 -5.07 9.88 8.70
N GLU A 49 -5.57 11.09 8.95
CA GLU A 49 -5.61 12.18 7.95
C GLU A 49 -4.21 12.52 7.42
N GLU A 50 -3.21 12.70 8.30
CA GLU A 50 -1.82 12.94 7.89
C GLU A 50 -1.25 11.79 7.04
N MET A 51 -1.58 10.55 7.39
CA MET A 51 -1.15 9.38 6.63
C MET A 51 -1.81 9.31 5.25
N GLU A 52 -3.09 9.66 5.16
CA GLU A 52 -3.82 9.73 3.89
C GLU A 52 -3.19 10.75 2.95
N ASP A 53 -2.96 11.98 3.42
CA ASP A 53 -2.30 13.05 2.65
C ASP A 53 -0.92 12.62 2.16
N LYS A 54 -0.13 12.00 3.04
CA LYS A 54 1.23 11.54 2.71
C LYS A 54 1.23 10.42 1.67
N VAL A 55 0.27 9.51 1.75
CA VAL A 55 0.13 8.43 0.77
C VAL A 55 -0.33 9.00 -0.57
N GLN A 56 -1.31 9.89 -0.56
CA GLN A 56 -1.79 10.55 -1.78
C GLN A 56 -0.66 11.31 -2.48
N GLY A 57 0.08 12.16 -1.77
CA GLY A 57 1.19 12.92 -2.36
C GLY A 57 2.28 12.03 -2.97
N LYS A 58 2.56 10.87 -2.35
CA LYS A 58 3.50 9.89 -2.93
C LYS A 58 2.97 9.22 -4.19
N ILE A 59 1.66 8.96 -4.26
CA ILE A 59 1.04 8.37 -5.45
C ILE A 59 1.11 9.37 -6.60
N GLU A 60 0.76 10.63 -6.36
CA GLU A 60 0.83 11.70 -7.36
C GLU A 60 2.27 11.89 -7.88
N GLU A 61 3.27 11.91 -7.01
CA GLU A 61 4.69 12.02 -7.40
C GLU A 61 5.13 10.83 -8.28
N VAL A 62 4.70 9.61 -7.94
CA VAL A 62 5.00 8.41 -8.73
C VAL A 62 4.30 8.46 -10.08
N GLU A 63 3.04 8.88 -10.12
CA GLU A 63 2.26 9.02 -11.35
C GLU A 63 2.92 10.01 -12.30
N GLU A 64 3.30 11.19 -11.82
CA GLU A 64 4.01 12.20 -12.63
C GLU A 64 5.32 11.63 -13.20
N LYS A 65 6.14 10.98 -12.36
CA LYS A 65 7.39 10.35 -12.81
C LYS A 65 7.18 9.28 -13.87
N VAL A 66 6.10 8.50 -13.76
CA VAL A 66 5.76 7.47 -14.75
C VAL A 66 5.29 8.13 -16.06
N GLN A 67 4.41 9.14 -15.99
CA GLN A 67 3.95 9.87 -17.17
C GLN A 67 5.11 10.51 -17.94
N VAL A 68 6.05 11.16 -17.25
CA VAL A 68 7.25 11.75 -17.87
C VAL A 68 8.09 10.68 -18.56
N LYS A 69 8.35 9.55 -17.91
CA LYS A 69 9.13 8.45 -18.50
C LYS A 69 8.44 7.83 -19.72
N ILE A 70 7.11 7.73 -19.71
CA ILE A 70 6.35 7.26 -20.86
C ILE A 70 6.52 8.23 -22.03
N GLY A 71 6.34 9.54 -21.80
CA GLY A 71 6.53 10.55 -22.85
C GLY A 71 7.94 10.55 -23.45
N ASP A 72 8.98 10.39 -22.62
CA ASP A 72 10.36 10.25 -23.09
C ASP A 72 10.55 8.99 -23.96
N LEU A 73 9.92 7.87 -23.59
CA LEU A 73 9.98 6.63 -24.36
C LEU A 73 9.21 6.73 -25.68
N GLU A 74 8.03 7.33 -25.68
CA GLU A 74 7.24 7.59 -26.90
C GLU A 74 8.05 8.43 -27.89
N LYS A 75 8.70 9.50 -27.43
CA LYS A 75 9.57 10.33 -28.27
C LYS A 75 10.74 9.53 -28.87
N ARG A 76 11.43 8.73 -28.04
CA ARG A 76 12.54 7.88 -28.51
C ARG A 76 12.09 6.80 -29.50
N LEU A 77 10.87 6.30 -29.34
CA LEU A 77 10.28 5.34 -30.26
C LEU A 77 9.99 5.98 -31.62
N SER A 78 9.42 7.20 -31.65
CA SER A 78 9.21 7.95 -32.88
C SER A 78 10.53 8.24 -33.62
N GLU A 79 11.57 8.65 -32.90
CA GLU A 79 12.90 8.88 -33.48
C GLU A 79 13.53 7.61 -34.10
N LEU A 80 13.23 6.44 -33.55
CA LEU A 80 13.67 5.15 -34.07
C LEU A 80 12.85 4.70 -35.29
N GLU A 81 11.54 4.93 -35.29
CA GLU A 81 10.65 4.61 -36.41
C GLU A 81 10.98 5.47 -37.64
N ASP A 82 11.28 6.76 -37.43
CA ASP A 82 11.64 7.70 -38.49
C ASP A 82 13.06 7.49 -39.04
N ARG A 83 13.90 6.67 -38.40
CA ARG A 83 15.26 6.38 -38.89
C ARG A 83 15.17 5.34 -40.01
N PRO A 84 15.42 5.69 -41.29
CA PRO A 84 15.43 4.69 -42.36
C PRO A 84 16.53 3.66 -42.11
N LEU A 85 16.14 2.39 -42.07
CA LEU A 85 17.05 1.24 -41.98
C LEU A 85 17.84 1.11 -43.29
N ASN A 86 18.93 1.87 -43.43
CA ASN A 86 19.91 1.67 -44.51
C ASN A 86 20.77 0.44 -44.20
N PHE A 87 20.19 -0.75 -44.37
CA PHE A 87 21.00 -1.95 -44.56
C PHE A 87 21.60 -1.89 -45.97
N PRO A 88 22.93 -2.00 -46.15
CA PRO A 88 23.45 -2.33 -47.47
C PRO A 88 22.82 -3.68 -47.85
N ALA A 89 22.05 -3.70 -48.94
CA ALA A 89 21.40 -4.91 -49.43
C ALA A 89 22.47 -5.96 -49.71
N ASN A 90 22.64 -6.91 -48.78
CA ASN A 90 23.52 -8.05 -48.97
C ASN A 90 22.72 -9.15 -49.69
N PRO A 91 23.03 -9.50 -50.95
CA PRO A 91 22.18 -10.39 -51.76
C PRO A 91 22.21 -11.87 -51.35
N GLU A 92 22.99 -12.28 -50.33
CA GLU A 92 23.26 -13.71 -50.06
C GLU A 92 22.49 -14.36 -48.89
N LEU A 93 21.65 -13.64 -48.13
CA LEU A 93 20.95 -14.24 -46.98
C LEU A 93 19.47 -14.48 -47.25
N THR A 94 19.16 -15.43 -48.14
CA THR A 94 17.87 -16.14 -48.17
C THR A 94 17.77 -17.15 -47.03
N TYR A 95 18.03 -16.73 -45.79
CA TYR A 95 17.65 -17.54 -44.63
C TYR A 95 16.18 -17.27 -44.31
N SER A 96 15.35 -18.30 -44.44
CA SER A 96 13.95 -18.27 -44.02
C SER A 96 13.84 -17.70 -42.61
N ARG A 97 13.15 -16.56 -42.49
CA ARG A 97 12.80 -15.94 -41.21
C ARG A 97 11.96 -16.96 -40.43
N PRO A 98 12.42 -17.48 -39.28
CA PRO A 98 11.59 -18.36 -38.46
C PRO A 98 10.33 -17.58 -38.06
N THR A 99 9.15 -18.18 -38.23
CA THR A 99 7.90 -17.60 -37.74
C THR A 99 7.96 -17.59 -36.21
N VAL A 100 8.41 -16.47 -35.65
CA VAL A 100 8.44 -16.23 -34.21
C VAL A 100 7.00 -16.19 -33.71
N LYS A 101 6.56 -17.22 -32.99
CA LYS A 101 5.30 -17.16 -32.25
C LYS A 101 5.47 -16.15 -31.12
N SER A 102 4.74 -15.05 -31.15
CA SER A 102 4.71 -14.06 -30.08
C SER A 102 4.08 -14.67 -28.82
N LEU A 103 4.78 -14.60 -27.70
CA LEU A 103 4.21 -14.89 -26.39
C LEU A 103 3.47 -13.63 -25.93
N THR A 104 2.15 -13.67 -25.92
CA THR A 104 1.31 -12.53 -25.50
C THR A 104 1.11 -12.56 -23.99
N PHE A 105 1.38 -11.44 -23.33
CA PHE A 105 1.04 -11.26 -21.91
C PHE A 105 -0.48 -11.08 -21.78
N ASP A 106 -1.13 -11.96 -21.03
CA ASP A 106 -2.59 -12.00 -20.88
C ASP A 106 -3.14 -11.13 -19.73
N GLY A 107 -2.25 -10.52 -18.93
CA GLY A 107 -2.61 -9.75 -17.74
C GLY A 107 -3.14 -10.59 -16.57
N GLN A 108 -3.35 -11.89 -16.77
CA GLN A 108 -3.84 -12.82 -15.75
C GLN A 108 -2.70 -13.56 -15.06
N THR A 109 -1.60 -13.81 -15.79
CA THR A 109 -0.38 -14.39 -15.22
C THR A 109 0.50 -13.31 -14.60
N SER A 110 1.12 -13.62 -13.45
CA SER A 110 2.04 -12.65 -12.82
C SER A 110 3.28 -12.41 -13.69
N TRP A 111 3.85 -11.20 -13.61
CA TRP A 111 5.02 -10.80 -14.40
C TRP A 111 6.23 -11.74 -14.25
N ILE A 112 6.45 -12.29 -13.05
CA ILE A 112 7.55 -13.23 -12.78
C ILE A 112 7.36 -14.54 -13.56
N VAL A 113 6.13 -15.03 -13.61
CA VAL A 113 5.77 -16.25 -14.34
C VAL A 113 5.94 -16.02 -15.84
N PHE A 114 5.47 -14.88 -16.35
CA PHE A 114 5.66 -14.51 -17.75
C PHE A 114 7.15 -14.43 -18.13
N LYS A 115 7.99 -13.79 -17.31
CA LYS A 115 9.44 -13.72 -17.53
C LYS A 115 10.10 -15.09 -17.57
N THR A 116 9.72 -15.98 -16.66
CA THR A 116 10.25 -17.35 -16.60
C THR A 116 9.88 -18.14 -17.84
N GLN A 117 8.62 -18.06 -18.26
CA GLN A 117 8.15 -18.72 -19.48
C GLN A 117 8.84 -18.18 -20.72
N PHE A 118 9.00 -16.86 -20.82
CA PHE A 118 9.74 -16.22 -21.91
C PHE A 118 11.21 -16.66 -21.95
N ASP A 119 11.89 -16.75 -20.81
CA ASP A 119 13.29 -17.17 -20.75
C ASP A 119 13.48 -18.65 -21.13
N VAL A 120 12.56 -19.53 -20.72
CA VAL A 120 12.55 -20.94 -21.12
C VAL A 120 12.32 -21.09 -22.63
N VAL A 121 11.29 -20.44 -23.17
CA VAL A 121 10.93 -20.53 -24.59
C VAL A 121 12.01 -19.92 -25.47
N SER A 122 12.58 -18.78 -25.06
CA SER A 122 13.66 -18.12 -25.82
C SER A 122 14.96 -18.93 -25.81
N SER A 123 15.27 -19.62 -24.70
CA SER A 123 16.43 -20.53 -24.62
C SER A 123 16.23 -21.79 -25.47
N ALA A 124 15.03 -22.38 -25.45
CA ALA A 124 14.68 -23.53 -26.29
C ALA A 124 14.73 -23.20 -27.79
N ASN A 125 14.39 -21.97 -28.17
CA ASN A 125 14.47 -21.47 -29.54
C ASN A 125 15.88 -20.95 -29.93
N GLY A 126 16.88 -21.07 -29.05
CA GLY A 126 18.25 -20.63 -29.33
C GLY A 126 18.42 -19.13 -29.52
N TRP A 127 17.51 -18.31 -28.99
CA TRP A 127 17.59 -16.86 -29.12
C TRP A 127 18.71 -16.30 -28.26
N ASN A 128 19.66 -15.60 -28.90
CA ASN A 128 20.70 -14.86 -28.20
C ASN A 128 20.19 -13.48 -27.75
N ASN A 129 20.95 -12.78 -26.90
CA ASN A 129 20.56 -11.48 -26.35
C ASN A 129 20.25 -10.41 -27.41
N ARG A 130 20.78 -10.53 -28.64
CA ARG A 130 20.46 -9.62 -29.74
C ARG A 130 19.07 -9.88 -30.29
N VAL A 131 18.70 -11.16 -30.47
CA VAL A 131 17.36 -11.56 -30.93
C VAL A 131 16.29 -11.30 -29.88
N LYS A 132 16.64 -11.40 -28.59
CA LYS A 132 15.73 -11.08 -27.46
C LYS A 132 15.44 -9.57 -27.30
N ALA A 133 16.24 -8.70 -27.92
CA ALA A 133 16.18 -7.25 -27.75
C ALA A 133 15.60 -6.50 -28.98
N SER A 134 15.28 -7.22 -30.06
CA SER A 134 14.49 -6.74 -31.21
C SER A 134 13.02 -7.05 -31.01
#